data_AF-A0A917UJZ6-F1
#
_entry.id   AF-A0A917UJZ6-F1
#
_cell.length_a   1.000
_cell.length_b   1.000
_cell.length_c   1.000
_cell.angle_alpha   90.00
_cell.angle_beta   90.00
_cell.angle_gamma   90.00
#
_symmetry.space_group_name_H-M   'P 1'
#
loop_
_entity.id
_entity.type
_entity.pdbx_description
1 polymer ?
#
loop_
_entity_poly.entity_id
_entity_poly.type
_entity_poly.pdbx_seq_one_letter_code
_entity_poly.pdbx_strand_id
1 'polypeptide(L)'
;MTNRPWGPRRTAMTRTAFIAAPLCMLAYGAIRLSDPDHGPGPAWTSGHVALITGVLLFGVVLPGLLRLSEPTAGAARLSARTATLLGLVGVAAVTVQGVIDVVVGFRADDRAGMNRLYEEVQSHPGVMPAVYTVGPMLFYVGLLWLVVQLAVQGRIAAWRPVLVTLGIATTAAGLDLIPLSALLFCAALSPLGRDVSAAPATRIRRAQ
;
A
#
# COMPACT_ATOMS: atom_id res chain seq x y z
N MET A 1 13.92 25.94 -9.44
CA MET A 1 14.17 24.74 -8.59
C MET A 1 14.49 23.56 -9.51
N THR A 2 15.73 23.10 -9.49
CA THR A 2 16.25 22.07 -10.40
C THR A 2 15.66 20.70 -10.07
N ASN A 3 14.81 20.14 -10.94
CA ASN A 3 14.48 18.71 -10.94
C ASN A 3 15.76 17.93 -11.26
N ARG A 4 16.55 17.56 -10.24
CA ARG A 4 17.65 16.61 -10.46
C ARG A 4 17.01 15.23 -10.72
N PRO A 5 17.25 14.60 -11.87
CA PRO A 5 16.86 13.22 -12.09
C PRO A 5 17.53 12.36 -11.00
N TRP A 6 16.77 11.41 -10.46
CA TRP A 6 17.27 10.52 -9.42
C TRP A 6 18.40 9.65 -9.99
N GLY A 7 19.46 9.44 -9.20
CA GLY A 7 20.51 8.51 -9.59
C GLY A 7 19.96 7.09 -9.80
N PRO A 8 20.57 6.29 -10.70
CA PRO A 8 20.02 5.01 -11.18
C PRO A 8 19.57 4.05 -10.08
N ARG A 9 20.28 4.02 -8.94
CA ARG A 9 19.97 3.18 -7.78
C ARG A 9 18.60 3.48 -7.15
N ARG A 10 18.22 4.76 -7.10
CA ARG A 10 17.00 5.23 -6.45
C ARG A 10 15.76 4.89 -7.30
N THR A 11 15.91 4.91 -8.63
CA THR A 11 14.90 4.47 -9.60
C THR A 11 14.71 2.96 -9.58
N ALA A 12 15.80 2.19 -9.49
CA ALA A 12 15.74 0.74 -9.37
C ALA A 12 15.00 0.29 -8.09
N MET A 13 15.32 0.92 -6.95
CA MET A 13 14.66 0.65 -5.67
C MET A 13 13.14 0.88 -5.73
N THR A 14 12.70 2.01 -6.30
CA THR A 14 11.27 2.28 -6.49
C THR A 14 10.61 1.25 -7.40
N ARG A 15 11.26 0.85 -8.51
CA ARG A 15 10.73 -0.17 -9.42
C ARG A 15 10.57 -1.54 -8.75
N THR A 16 11.53 -1.93 -7.92
CA THR A 16 11.45 -3.15 -7.11
C THR A 16 10.33 -3.06 -6.08
N ALA A 17 10.17 -1.92 -5.41
CA ALA A 17 9.12 -1.72 -4.40
C ALA A 17 7.70 -1.90 -4.94
N PHE A 18 7.42 -1.51 -6.19
CA PHE A 18 6.11 -1.70 -6.83
C PHE A 18 5.68 -3.18 -6.93
N ILE A 19 6.63 -4.11 -6.92
CA ILE A 19 6.37 -5.56 -6.98
C ILE A 19 6.58 -6.18 -5.59
N ALA A 20 7.66 -5.82 -4.91
CA ALA A 20 7.99 -6.38 -3.61
C ALA A 20 6.94 -6.04 -2.54
N ALA A 21 6.37 -4.83 -2.54
CA ALA A 21 5.37 -4.43 -1.55
C ALA A 21 4.12 -5.35 -1.56
N PRO A 22 3.43 -5.56 -2.69
CA PRO A 22 2.31 -6.49 -2.73
C PRO A 22 2.73 -7.96 -2.59
N LEU A 23 3.96 -8.35 -2.96
CA LEU A 23 4.46 -9.71 -2.67
C LEU A 23 4.66 -9.96 -1.16
N CYS A 24 5.11 -8.97 -0.41
CA CYS A 24 5.17 -9.06 1.06
C CYS A 24 3.76 -9.20 1.66
N MET A 25 2.77 -8.48 1.12
CA MET A 25 1.37 -8.64 1.51
C MET A 25 0.83 -10.03 1.15
N LEU A 26 1.22 -10.59 0.00
CA LEU A 26 0.89 -11.97 -0.37
C LEU A 26 1.48 -12.98 0.61
N ALA A 27 2.75 -12.79 1.00
CA ALA A 27 3.39 -13.63 2.01
C ALA A 27 2.67 -13.56 3.36
N TYR A 28 2.31 -12.37 3.83
CA TYR A 28 1.49 -12.20 5.04
C TYR A 28 0.17 -12.97 4.94
N GLY A 29 -0.60 -12.76 3.87
CA GLY A 29 -1.88 -13.44 3.69
C GLY A 29 -1.75 -14.96 3.59
N ALA A 30 -0.70 -15.47 2.93
CA ALA A 30 -0.45 -16.90 2.82
C ALA A 30 -0.09 -17.54 4.17
N ILE A 31 0.79 -16.89 4.95
CA ILE A 31 1.13 -17.33 6.31
C ILE A 31 -0.12 -17.32 7.18
N ARG A 32 -0.92 -16.25 7.12
CA ARG A 32 -2.18 -16.13 7.84
C ARG A 32 -3.14 -17.29 7.53
N LEU A 33 -3.34 -17.61 6.24
CA LEU A 33 -4.22 -18.73 5.84
C LEU A 33 -3.73 -20.09 6.36
N SER A 34 -2.43 -20.24 6.58
CA SER A 34 -1.85 -21.48 7.12
C SER A 34 -1.97 -21.62 8.64
N ASP A 35 -2.36 -20.55 9.35
CA ASP A 35 -2.47 -20.49 10.80
C ASP A 35 -3.92 -20.22 11.24
N PRO A 36 -4.76 -21.27 11.35
CA PRO A 36 -6.20 -21.11 11.63
C PRO A 36 -6.46 -20.55 13.03
N ASP A 37 -5.60 -20.85 14.00
CA ASP A 37 -5.76 -20.41 15.39
C ASP A 37 -5.42 -18.93 15.55
N HIS A 38 -4.59 -18.39 14.63
CA HIS A 38 -4.08 -17.03 14.67
C HIS A 38 -3.48 -16.68 16.05
N GLY A 39 -2.91 -17.66 16.74
CA GLY A 39 -2.36 -17.52 18.09
C GLY A 39 -0.97 -16.87 18.09
N PRO A 40 -0.38 -16.63 19.27
CA PRO A 40 1.00 -16.18 19.35
C PRO A 40 1.93 -17.28 18.80
N GLY A 41 3.02 -16.88 18.14
CA GLY A 41 4.01 -17.83 17.63
C GLY A 41 4.74 -17.39 16.36
N PRO A 42 5.51 -18.31 15.73
CA PRO A 42 6.32 -18.00 14.54
C PRO A 42 5.49 -17.59 13.33
N ALA A 43 4.33 -18.23 13.09
CA ALA A 43 3.44 -17.88 11.97
C ALA A 43 2.91 -16.45 12.12
N TRP A 44 2.34 -16.14 13.28
CA TRP A 44 1.93 -14.78 13.64
C TRP A 44 3.04 -13.76 13.44
N THR A 45 4.21 -13.99 14.02
CA THR A 45 5.34 -13.04 14.00
C THR A 45 5.85 -12.83 12.58
N SER A 46 6.13 -13.91 11.84
CA SER A 46 6.64 -13.84 10.47
C SER A 46 5.63 -13.18 9.53
N GLY A 47 4.34 -13.46 9.70
CA GLY A 47 3.26 -12.79 8.98
C GLY A 47 3.28 -11.28 9.20
N HIS A 48 3.31 -10.82 10.45
CA HIS A 48 3.30 -9.39 10.74
C HIS A 48 4.62 -8.69 10.35
N VAL A 49 5.76 -9.37 10.40
CA VAL A 49 7.02 -8.86 9.83
C VAL A 49 6.91 -8.69 8.31
N ALA A 50 6.29 -9.63 7.60
CA ALA A 50 6.02 -9.50 6.18
C ALA A 50 5.06 -8.33 5.89
N LEU A 51 4.00 -8.17 6.68
CA LEU A 51 3.06 -7.04 6.60
C LEU A 51 3.77 -5.69 6.78
N ILE A 52 4.56 -5.55 7.85
CA ILE A 52 5.33 -4.33 8.15
C ILE A 52 6.30 -4.03 7.00
N THR A 53 7.02 -5.04 6.51
CA THR A 53 7.94 -4.86 5.38
C THR A 53 7.19 -4.39 4.13
N GLY A 54 6.05 -5.01 3.82
CA GLY A 54 5.21 -4.62 2.70
C GLY A 54 4.71 -3.18 2.79
N VAL A 55 4.18 -2.77 3.95
CA VAL A 55 3.67 -1.40 4.13
C VAL A 55 4.78 -0.35 4.08
N LEU A 56 5.98 -0.65 4.62
CA LEU A 56 7.14 0.24 4.51
C LEU A 56 7.58 0.41 3.04
N LEU A 57 7.55 -0.68 2.25
CA LEU A 57 7.79 -0.62 0.81
C LEU A 57 6.70 0.19 0.10
N PHE A 58 5.44 0.12 0.52
CA PHE A 58 4.39 1.01 0.03
C PHE A 58 4.67 2.49 0.36
N GLY A 59 5.33 2.78 1.49
CA GLY A 59 5.88 4.10 1.81
C GLY A 59 6.88 4.63 0.76
N VAL A 60 7.54 3.75 0.02
CA VAL A 60 8.39 4.11 -1.14
C VAL A 60 7.57 4.23 -2.44
N VAL A 61 6.55 3.37 -2.61
CA VAL A 61 5.64 3.36 -3.78
C VAL A 61 4.88 4.69 -3.90
N LEU A 62 4.34 5.22 -2.80
CA LEU A 62 3.52 6.44 -2.80
C LEU A 62 4.25 7.68 -3.37
N PRO A 63 5.46 8.05 -2.89
CA PRO A 63 6.28 9.08 -3.53
C PRO A 63 6.71 8.73 -4.97
N GLY A 64 6.82 7.45 -5.31
CA GLY A 64 7.06 6.97 -6.67
C GLY A 64 5.90 7.34 -7.61
N LEU A 65 4.66 7.07 -7.19
CA LEU A 65 3.44 7.43 -7.92
C LEU A 65 3.28 8.95 -8.04
N LEU A 66 3.59 9.72 -6.99
CA LEU A 66 3.62 11.19 -7.03
C LEU A 66 4.59 11.73 -8.08
N ARG A 67 5.74 11.07 -8.26
CA ARG A 67 6.71 11.46 -9.28
C ARG A 67 6.20 11.14 -10.69
N LEU A 68 5.57 9.98 -10.86
CA LEU A 68 4.99 9.56 -12.15
C LEU A 68 3.84 10.48 -12.61
N SER A 69 3.15 11.15 -11.69
CA SER A 69 2.05 12.05 -12.05
C SER A 69 2.49 13.42 -12.57
N GLU A 70 3.81 13.73 -12.52
CA GLU A 70 4.43 14.97 -13.01
C GLU A 70 3.56 16.23 -12.89
N PRO A 71 3.04 16.59 -11.70
CA PRO A 71 1.98 17.59 -11.61
C PRO A 71 2.51 19.00 -11.98
N THR A 72 2.02 19.54 -13.09
CA THR A 72 2.49 20.82 -13.68
C THR A 72 1.81 22.05 -13.07
N ALA A 73 0.52 21.97 -12.72
CA ALA A 73 -0.28 23.07 -12.17
C ALA A 73 -0.41 23.03 -10.64
N GLY A 74 -0.67 24.18 -10.00
CA GLY A 74 -0.74 24.33 -8.54
C GLY A 74 -1.76 23.42 -7.86
N ALA A 75 -3.00 23.37 -8.37
CA ALA A 75 -4.06 22.53 -7.81
C ALA A 75 -3.78 21.02 -7.97
N ALA A 76 -3.32 20.59 -9.14
CA ALA A 76 -2.94 19.19 -9.39
C ALA A 76 -1.77 18.76 -8.50
N ARG A 77 -0.79 19.65 -8.29
CA ARG A 77 0.35 19.42 -7.40
C ARG A 77 -0.07 19.30 -5.94
N LEU A 78 -0.98 20.16 -5.49
CA LEU A 78 -1.52 20.09 -4.14
C LEU A 78 -2.28 18.77 -3.95
N SER A 79 -3.18 18.42 -4.87
CA SER A 79 -3.95 17.16 -4.84
C SER A 79 -3.06 15.93 -4.73
N ALA A 80 -2.07 15.78 -5.61
CA ALA A 80 -1.15 14.64 -5.58
C ALA A 80 -0.31 14.59 -4.29
N ARG A 81 0.12 15.74 -3.76
CA ARG A 81 0.84 15.81 -2.48
C ARG A 81 -0.05 15.43 -1.29
N THR A 82 -1.30 15.89 -1.26
CA THR A 82 -2.28 15.52 -0.23
C THR A 82 -2.54 14.02 -0.25
N ALA A 83 -2.80 13.44 -1.42
CA ALA A 83 -2.98 12.00 -1.56
C ALA A 83 -1.76 11.20 -1.07
N THR A 84 -0.55 11.67 -1.39
CA THR A 84 0.70 11.06 -0.91
C THR A 84 0.82 11.15 0.61
N LEU A 85 0.52 12.32 1.20
CA LEU A 85 0.59 12.52 2.64
C LEU A 85 -0.41 11.63 3.39
N LEU A 86 -1.67 11.58 2.93
CA LEU A 86 -2.69 10.69 3.49
C LEU A 86 -2.22 9.23 3.43
N GLY A 87 -1.70 8.81 2.28
CA GLY A 87 -1.14 7.48 2.11
C GLY A 87 -0.01 7.18 3.11
N LEU A 88 0.92 8.11 3.31
CA LEU A 88 2.04 7.96 4.24
C LEU A 88 1.60 7.96 5.72
N VAL A 89 0.58 8.75 6.08
CA VAL A 89 -0.05 8.68 7.41
C VAL A 89 -0.65 7.30 7.63
N GLY A 90 -1.34 6.75 6.62
CA GLY A 90 -1.85 5.38 6.70
C GLY A 90 -0.77 4.31 6.79
N VAL A 91 0.34 4.48 6.05
CA VAL A 91 1.53 3.61 6.19
C VAL A 91 2.06 3.64 7.61
N ALA A 92 2.15 4.82 8.23
CA ALA A 92 2.58 4.96 9.62
C ALA A 92 1.61 4.25 10.58
N ALA A 93 0.30 4.45 10.41
CA ALA A 93 -0.71 3.80 11.24
C ALA A 93 -0.64 2.27 11.16
N VAL A 94 -0.59 1.70 9.95
CA VAL A 94 -0.47 0.24 9.74
C VAL A 94 0.87 -0.28 10.26
N THR A 95 1.96 0.49 10.15
CA THR A 95 3.25 0.11 10.72
C THR A 95 3.18 0.04 12.24
N VAL A 96 2.57 1.04 12.89
CA VAL A 96 2.36 1.03 14.34
C VAL A 96 1.48 -0.14 14.75
N GLN A 97 0.40 -0.40 14.02
CA GLN A 97 -0.47 -1.55 14.26
C GLN A 97 0.33 -2.86 14.18
N GLY A 98 1.08 -3.08 13.10
CA GLY A 98 1.90 -4.28 12.93
C GLY A 98 2.98 -4.43 14.01
N VAL A 99 3.57 -3.34 14.48
CA VAL A 99 4.52 -3.38 15.61
C VAL A 99 3.82 -3.81 16.90
N ILE A 100 2.62 -3.29 17.17
CA ILE A 100 1.81 -3.74 18.30
C ILE A 100 1.50 -5.23 18.16
N ASP A 101 1.09 -5.68 16.97
CA ASP A 101 0.79 -7.09 16.70
C ASP A 101 1.98 -8.00 16.99
N VAL A 102 3.19 -7.60 16.57
CA VAL A 102 4.43 -8.33 16.88
C VAL A 102 4.71 -8.34 18.39
N VAL A 103 4.60 -7.19 19.06
CA VAL A 103 4.86 -7.10 20.52
C VAL A 103 3.85 -7.95 21.31
N VAL A 104 2.57 -7.89 20.95
CA VAL A 104 1.50 -8.70 21.57
C VAL A 104 1.76 -10.19 21.33
N GLY A 105 2.12 -10.57 20.11
CA GLY A 105 2.45 -11.95 19.76
C GLY A 105 3.66 -12.52 20.52
N PHE A 106 4.63 -11.68 20.89
CA PHE A 106 5.75 -12.08 21.74
C PHE A 106 5.44 -12.10 23.23
N ARG A 107 4.45 -11.31 23.68
CA ARG A 107 4.11 -11.13 25.10
C ARG A 107 3.06 -12.13 25.59
N ALA A 108 2.23 -12.65 24.70
CA ALA A 108 1.13 -13.52 25.04
C ALA A 108 1.52 -15.00 24.99
N ASP A 109 1.07 -15.78 25.98
CA ASP A 109 1.23 -17.24 26.00
C ASP A 109 0.18 -17.95 25.11
N ASP A 110 -0.99 -17.33 24.95
CA ASP A 110 -2.10 -17.88 24.18
C ASP A 110 -2.96 -16.76 23.53
N ARG A 111 -3.97 -17.18 22.76
CA ARG A 111 -4.90 -16.27 22.07
C ARG A 111 -5.70 -15.40 23.05
N ALA A 112 -6.05 -15.93 24.22
CA ALA A 112 -6.77 -15.17 25.24
C ALA A 112 -5.89 -14.06 25.86
N GLY A 113 -4.60 -14.34 26.06
CA GLY A 113 -3.59 -13.38 26.46
C GLY A 113 -3.42 -12.27 25.43
N MET A 114 -3.40 -12.60 24.14
CA MET A 114 -3.35 -11.58 23.08
C MET A 114 -4.54 -10.64 23.15
N ASN A 115 -5.76 -11.17 23.28
CA ASN A 115 -6.98 -10.36 23.36
C ASN A 115 -6.93 -9.37 24.53
N ARG A 116 -6.48 -9.80 25.71
CA ARG A 116 -6.32 -8.91 26.88
C ARG A 116 -5.32 -7.79 26.62
N LEU A 117 -4.17 -8.10 26.01
CA LEU A 117 -3.17 -7.09 25.67
C LEU A 117 -3.67 -6.11 24.60
N TYR A 118 -4.44 -6.59 23.62
CA TYR A 118 -5.09 -5.72 22.64
C TYR A 118 -6.10 -4.79 23.28
N GLU A 119 -6.96 -5.30 24.16
CA GLU A 119 -7.94 -4.50 24.90
C GLU A 119 -7.25 -3.40 25.70
N GLU A 120 -6.15 -3.71 26.38
CA GLU A 120 -5.34 -2.73 27.11
C GLU A 120 -4.83 -1.63 26.17
N VAL A 121 -4.18 -1.99 25.05
CA VAL A 121 -3.66 -1.01 24.08
C VAL A 121 -4.78 -0.19 23.46
N GLN A 122 -5.87 -0.82 23.03
CA GLN A 122 -6.99 -0.19 22.34
C GLN A 122 -7.84 0.69 23.25
N SER A 123 -7.84 0.45 24.56
CA SER A 123 -8.56 1.27 25.54
C SER A 123 -8.02 2.70 25.66
N HIS A 124 -6.81 2.96 25.17
CA HIS A 124 -6.21 4.29 25.21
C HIS A 124 -6.93 5.26 24.25
N PRO A 125 -7.30 6.48 24.70
CA PRO A 125 -8.02 7.44 23.86
C PRO A 125 -7.30 7.70 22.53
N GLY A 126 -8.05 7.55 21.43
CA GLY A 126 -7.54 7.81 20.08
C GLY A 126 -6.78 6.67 19.42
N VAL A 127 -6.39 5.61 20.14
CA VAL A 127 -5.66 4.46 19.52
C VAL A 127 -6.54 3.73 18.51
N MET A 128 -7.79 3.43 18.84
CA MET A 128 -8.72 2.80 17.91
C MET A 128 -8.85 3.56 16.57
N PRO A 129 -9.23 4.86 16.56
CA PRO A 129 -9.31 5.60 15.31
C PRO A 129 -7.95 5.78 14.61
N ALA A 130 -6.87 6.05 15.35
CA ALA A 130 -5.58 6.38 14.74
C ALA A 130 -4.81 5.15 14.20
N VAL A 131 -4.95 3.99 14.84
CA VAL A 131 -4.09 2.82 14.58
C VAL A 131 -4.87 1.65 13.99
N TYR A 132 -6.13 1.45 14.36
CA TYR A 132 -6.88 0.24 14.01
C TYR A 132 -8.03 0.47 13.01
N THR A 133 -8.55 1.70 12.90
CA THR A 133 -9.70 1.98 12.01
C THR A 133 -9.39 3.06 10.97
N VAL A 134 -9.50 4.35 11.31
CA VAL A 134 -9.42 5.45 10.34
C VAL A 134 -8.00 5.61 9.77
N GLY A 135 -6.98 5.61 10.63
CA GLY A 135 -5.59 5.80 10.21
C GLY A 135 -5.16 4.83 9.11
N PRO A 136 -5.31 3.50 9.28
CA PRO A 136 -5.03 2.53 8.24
C PRO A 136 -5.76 2.78 6.92
N MET A 137 -7.02 3.23 6.95
CA MET A 137 -7.78 3.48 5.72
C MET A 137 -7.19 4.61 4.86
N LEU A 138 -6.45 5.55 5.48
CA LEU A 138 -5.78 6.63 4.74
C LEU A 138 -4.72 6.08 3.77
N PHE A 139 -4.15 4.90 4.03
CA PHE A 139 -3.24 4.22 3.10
C PHE A 139 -3.96 3.93 1.78
N TYR A 140 -5.12 3.27 1.84
CA TYR A 140 -5.92 2.92 0.68
C TYR A 140 -6.44 4.16 -0.06
N VAL A 141 -6.88 5.18 0.69
CA VAL A 141 -7.32 6.46 0.10
C VAL A 141 -6.19 7.10 -0.69
N GLY A 142 -4.99 7.24 -0.09
CA GLY A 142 -3.84 7.83 -0.76
C GLY A 142 -3.39 7.05 -1.99
N LEU A 143 -3.32 5.72 -1.88
CA LEU A 143 -2.95 4.83 -2.97
C LEU A 143 -3.93 4.93 -4.15
N LEU A 144 -5.22 4.72 -3.89
CA LEU A 144 -6.26 4.75 -4.93
C LEU A 144 -6.33 6.12 -5.59
N TRP A 145 -6.26 7.19 -4.80
CA TRP A 145 -6.32 8.55 -5.33
C TRP A 145 -5.15 8.83 -6.28
N LEU A 146 -3.92 8.43 -5.95
CA LEU A 146 -2.78 8.61 -6.85
C LEU A 146 -2.92 7.78 -8.14
N VAL A 147 -3.39 6.53 -8.04
CA VAL A 147 -3.60 5.66 -9.22
C VAL A 147 -4.72 6.20 -10.12
N VAL A 148 -5.81 6.69 -9.54
CA VAL A 148 -6.89 7.36 -10.29
C VAL A 148 -6.39 8.62 -10.98
N GLN A 149 -5.59 9.46 -10.31
CA GLN A 149 -5.02 10.65 -10.92
C GLN A 149 -4.16 10.31 -12.14
N LEU A 150 -3.32 9.28 -12.05
CA LEU A 150 -2.52 8.80 -13.18
C LEU A 150 -3.39 8.31 -14.35
N ALA A 151 -4.51 7.64 -14.06
CA ALA A 151 -5.42 7.15 -15.09
C ALA A 151 -6.18 8.30 -15.77
N VAL A 152 -6.65 9.29 -15.00
CA VAL A 152 -7.31 10.50 -15.51
C VAL A 152 -6.34 11.32 -16.38
N GLN A 153 -5.06 11.35 -16.03
CA GLN A 153 -4.00 11.97 -16.84
C GLN A 153 -3.62 11.15 -18.09
N GLY A 154 -4.21 9.96 -18.30
CA GLY A 154 -3.89 9.08 -19.42
C GLY A 154 -2.49 8.46 -19.35
N ARG A 155 -1.83 8.49 -18.19
CA ARG A 155 -0.48 7.93 -17.99
C ARG A 155 -0.50 6.42 -17.77
N ILE A 156 -1.65 5.88 -17.37
CA ILE A 156 -1.86 4.46 -17.09
C ILE A 156 -3.25 4.04 -17.58
N ALA A 157 -3.44 2.77 -17.88
CA ALA A 157 -4.74 2.25 -18.30
C ALA A 157 -5.78 2.25 -17.16
N ALA A 158 -7.05 2.51 -17.48
CA ALA A 158 -8.16 2.63 -16.53
C ALA A 158 -8.49 1.34 -15.77
N TRP A 159 -8.08 0.16 -16.25
CA TRP A 159 -8.26 -1.10 -15.51
C TRP A 159 -7.41 -1.17 -14.24
N ARG A 160 -6.29 -0.44 -14.16
CA ARG A 160 -5.39 -0.45 -12.99
C ARG A 160 -6.06 0.11 -11.73
N PRO A 161 -6.69 1.31 -11.71
CA PRO A 161 -7.46 1.75 -10.55
C PRO A 161 -8.63 0.83 -10.22
N VAL A 162 -9.27 0.18 -11.21
CA VAL A 162 -10.31 -0.82 -10.96
C VAL A 162 -9.74 -2.00 -10.15
N LEU A 163 -8.58 -2.54 -10.53
CA LEU A 163 -7.93 -3.61 -9.75
C LEU A 163 -7.52 -3.16 -8.36
N VAL A 164 -7.07 -1.91 -8.18
CA VAL A 164 -6.80 -1.36 -6.84
C VAL A 164 -8.08 -1.32 -6.02
N THR A 165 -9.19 -0.82 -6.58
CA THR A 165 -10.49 -0.81 -5.91
C THR A 165 -10.96 -2.21 -5.53
N LEU A 166 -10.81 -3.19 -6.42
CA LEU A 166 -11.12 -4.60 -6.13
C LEU A 166 -10.21 -5.18 -5.04
N GLY A 167 -8.91 -4.83 -5.03
CA GLY A 167 -7.98 -5.21 -3.98
C GLY A 167 -8.35 -4.63 -2.61
N ILE A 168 -8.82 -3.38 -2.58
CA ILE A 168 -9.34 -2.75 -1.36
C ILE A 168 -10.62 -3.46 -0.90
N ALA A 169 -11.58 -3.67 -1.81
CA ALA A 169 -12.84 -4.33 -1.51
C ALA A 169 -12.66 -5.76 -1.00
N THR A 170 -11.73 -6.53 -1.58
CA THR A 170 -11.40 -7.89 -1.12
C THR A 170 -10.81 -7.89 0.28
N THR A 171 -9.91 -6.96 0.61
CA THR A 171 -9.38 -6.84 1.98
C THR A 171 -10.47 -6.45 2.98
N ALA A 172 -11.35 -5.53 2.58
CA ALA A 172 -12.48 -5.09 3.41
C ALA A 172 -13.52 -6.21 3.64
N ALA A 173 -13.69 -7.11 2.66
CA ALA A 173 -14.58 -8.26 2.78
C ALA A 173 -14.06 -9.35 3.73
N GLY A 174 -12.73 -9.45 3.91
CA GLY A 174 -12.13 -10.36 4.88
C GLY A 174 -10.61 -10.42 4.79
N LEU A 175 -9.97 -10.61 5.94
CA LEU A 175 -8.51 -10.72 6.04
C LEU A 175 -7.97 -11.99 5.35
N ASP A 176 -8.80 -13.02 5.21
CA ASP A 176 -8.43 -14.27 4.52
C ASP A 176 -8.36 -14.09 2.99
N LEU A 177 -8.91 -12.98 2.47
CA LEU A 177 -8.83 -12.60 1.06
C LEU A 177 -7.61 -11.70 0.75
N ILE A 178 -6.74 -11.44 1.73
CA ILE A 178 -5.51 -10.67 1.54
C ILE A 178 -4.61 -11.22 0.43
N PRO A 179 -4.45 -12.56 0.24
CA PRO A 179 -3.70 -13.08 -0.91
C PRO A 179 -4.28 -12.63 -2.26
N LEU A 180 -5.61 -12.64 -2.41
CA LEU A 180 -6.27 -12.17 -3.62
C LEU A 180 -6.06 -10.66 -3.81
N SER A 181 -6.22 -9.87 -2.74
CA SER A 181 -5.94 -8.44 -2.77
C SER A 181 -4.49 -8.14 -3.20
N ALA A 182 -3.53 -8.89 -2.65
CA ALA A 182 -2.13 -8.77 -2.99
C ALA A 182 -1.84 -9.09 -4.47
N LEU A 183 -2.50 -10.11 -5.03
CA LEU A 183 -2.41 -10.42 -6.46
C LEU A 183 -3.01 -9.30 -7.33
N LEU A 184 -4.15 -8.73 -6.92
CA LEU A 184 -4.76 -7.59 -7.60
C LEU A 184 -3.86 -6.34 -7.56
N PHE A 185 -3.24 -6.05 -6.41
CA PHE A 185 -2.25 -4.97 -6.29
C PHE A 185 -0.99 -5.25 -7.10
N CYS A 186 -0.49 -6.49 -7.11
CA CYS A 186 0.61 -6.89 -8.00
C CYS A 186 0.25 -6.58 -9.45
N ALA A 187 -0.92 -7.01 -9.94
CA ALA A 187 -1.35 -6.77 -11.31
C ALA A 187 -1.52 -5.27 -11.62
N ALA A 188 -2.13 -4.50 -10.70
CA ALA A 188 -2.35 -3.07 -10.86
C ALA A 188 -1.05 -2.25 -10.90
N LEU A 189 -0.05 -2.67 -10.12
CA LEU A 189 1.22 -1.96 -9.92
C LEU A 189 2.38 -2.54 -10.75
N SER A 190 2.19 -3.74 -11.32
CA SER A 190 3.10 -4.44 -12.24
C SER A 190 3.63 -3.47 -13.30
N PRO A 191 4.95 -3.50 -13.57
CA PRO A 191 5.78 -2.32 -13.53
C PRO A 191 5.24 -1.26 -14.47
N LEU A 192 4.60 -0.26 -13.84
CA LEU A 192 4.14 0.98 -14.45
C LEU A 192 5.24 1.68 -15.27
N GLY A 193 6.51 1.38 -14.98
CA GLY A 193 7.67 1.83 -15.75
C GLY A 193 7.88 1.20 -17.12
N ARG A 194 6.95 0.39 -17.65
CA ARG A 194 6.95 -0.02 -19.07
C ARG A 194 5.97 0.78 -19.94
N ASP A 195 4.88 1.27 -19.36
CA ASP A 195 3.81 1.94 -20.13
C ASP A 195 4.08 3.43 -20.36
N VAL A 196 4.88 4.07 -19.49
CA VAL A 196 5.22 5.51 -19.59
C VAL A 196 6.11 5.82 -20.81
N SER A 197 6.80 4.82 -21.37
CA SER A 197 7.61 4.99 -22.58
C SER A 197 6.86 4.72 -23.89
N ALA A 198 5.59 4.29 -23.84
CA ALA A 198 4.87 3.75 -25.00
C ALA A 198 3.80 4.69 -25.62
N ALA A 199 3.63 5.93 -25.16
CA ALA A 199 2.72 6.89 -25.82
C ALA A 199 3.25 8.34 -25.79
N PRO A 200 3.11 9.16 -26.88
CA PRO A 200 2.46 8.91 -28.18
C PRO A 200 3.30 9.28 -29.44
N ALA A 201 3.20 8.50 -30.53
CA ALA A 201 3.61 8.94 -31.87
C ALA A 201 2.46 8.92 -32.91
N THR A 202 1.26 8.48 -32.56
CA THR A 202 0.19 8.17 -33.53
C THR A 202 -1.11 8.91 -33.27
N ARG A 203 -1.04 10.22 -33.05
CA ARG A 203 -2.22 11.10 -33.15
C ARG A 203 -1.94 12.44 -33.86
N ILE A 204 -1.13 12.39 -34.92
CA ILE A 204 -1.00 13.48 -35.90
C ILE A 204 -0.96 12.85 -37.29
N ARG A 205 -2.11 12.34 -37.76
CA ARG A 205 -2.39 12.06 -39.19
C ARG A 205 -3.83 11.56 -39.31
N ARG A 206 -4.77 12.51 -39.33
CA ARG A 206 -6.06 12.42 -40.04
C ARG A 206 -6.73 13.79 -39.96
N ALA A 207 -6.20 14.69 -40.76
CA ALA A 207 -6.85 15.89 -41.27
C ALA A 207 -6.03 16.35 -42.49
N GLN A 208 -6.15 15.61 -43.58
CA GLN A 208 -5.95 16.05 -44.95
C GLN A 208 -6.94 15.29 -45.83
#